data_AF-A0A0F9CAS5-F1
#
_entry.id   AF-A0A0F9CAS5-F1
#
_cell.length_a   1.000
_cell.length_b   1.000
_cell.length_c   1.000
_cell.angle_alpha   90.00
_cell.angle_beta   90.00
_cell.angle_gamma   90.00
#
_symmetry.space_group_name_H-M   'P 1'
#
loop_
_entity.id
_entity.type
_entity.pdbx_description
1 polymer ?
#
loop_
_entity_poly.entity_id
_entity_poly.type
_entity_poly.pdbx_seq_one_letter_code
_entity_poly.pdbx_strand_id
1 'polypeptide(L)'
;MTTVHILTIASQKEARQALKEIGVDPAGYAYMAPKMQHVLIKIKDVDVRAANVLKQEMLAKGAEAAVAKWASGFTRPTTDVILMATLKQYSLVLKKLLEQPFGLPRLVEPVKRALDSIRPVKRKIACGRHTLKVGGRTLIMGILNITPDSFSES
;
A
#
# COMPACT_ATOMS: atom_id res chain seq x y z
N MET A 1 17.50 29.69 -17.56
CA MET A 1 17.35 28.25 -17.91
C MET A 1 16.65 27.57 -16.75
N THR A 2 15.59 26.80 -17.01
CA THR A 2 14.85 26.09 -15.96
C THR A 2 15.48 24.73 -15.74
N THR A 3 15.92 24.43 -14.51
CA THR A 3 16.48 23.13 -14.14
C THR A 3 15.39 22.26 -13.52
N VAL A 4 15.28 21.00 -13.95
CA VAL A 4 14.29 20.03 -13.46
C VAL A 4 15.03 18.93 -12.69
N HIS A 5 14.57 18.63 -11.47
CA HIS A 5 15.14 17.59 -10.62
C HIS A 5 14.07 16.57 -10.21
N ILE A 6 14.45 15.29 -10.16
CA ILE A 6 13.60 14.22 -9.63
C ILE A 6 13.78 14.17 -8.11
N LEU A 7 12.69 14.24 -7.37
CA LEU A 7 12.67 14.08 -5.92
C LEU A 7 12.21 12.67 -5.54
N THR A 8 12.94 12.03 -4.63
CA THR A 8 12.53 10.76 -4.01
C THR A 8 12.21 11.04 -2.55
N ILE A 9 11.01 10.67 -2.10
CA ILE A 9 10.54 10.93 -0.73
C ILE A 9 10.28 9.60 -0.03
N ALA A 10 11.13 9.25 0.91
CA ALA A 10 11.06 8.00 1.66
C ALA A 10 10.27 8.12 2.97
N SER A 11 9.96 9.34 3.44
CA SER A 11 9.23 9.54 4.70
C SER A 11 8.43 10.84 4.74
N GLN A 12 7.44 10.89 5.65
CA GLN A 12 6.70 12.13 5.94
C GLN A 12 7.59 13.26 6.48
N LYS A 13 8.70 12.93 7.16
CA LYS A 13 9.67 13.94 7.63
C LYS A 13 10.39 14.59 6.45
N GLU A 14 10.85 13.78 5.50
CA GLU A 14 11.51 14.24 4.28
C GLU A 14 10.54 15.04 3.39
N ALA A 15 9.28 14.60 3.26
CA ALA A 15 8.25 15.34 2.55
C ALA A 15 8.07 16.76 3.13
N ARG A 16 7.95 16.87 4.46
CA ARG A 16 7.81 18.16 5.15
C ARG A 16 9.05 19.03 5.00
N GLN A 17 10.24 18.43 5.05
CA GLN A 17 11.50 19.15 4.86
C GLN A 17 11.61 19.71 3.44
N ALA A 18 11.28 18.92 2.41
CA ALA A 18 11.26 19.38 1.02
C ALA A 18 10.26 20.54 0.80
N LEU A 19 9.07 20.47 1.40
CA LEU A 19 8.09 21.57 1.35
C LEU A 19 8.62 22.85 2.04
N LYS A 20 9.30 22.69 3.18
CA LYS A 20 9.91 23.80 3.92
C LYS A 20 11.02 24.48 3.13
N GLU A 21 11.86 23.71 2.44
CA GLU A 21 12.99 24.23 1.66
C GLU A 21 12.57 25.15 0.51
N ILE A 22 11.39 24.91 -0.07
CA ILE A 22 10.82 25.76 -1.13
C ILE A 22 9.88 26.85 -0.60
N GLY A 23 9.77 27.00 0.73
CA GLY A 23 8.97 28.06 1.35
C GLY A 23 7.45 27.87 1.31
N VAL A 24 6.95 26.63 1.26
CA VAL A 24 5.50 26.37 1.36
C VAL A 24 4.97 26.77 2.74
N ASP A 25 3.76 27.33 2.78
CA ASP A 25 3.09 27.68 4.04
C ASP A 25 2.95 26.44 4.97
N PRO A 26 3.37 26.53 6.25
CA PRO A 26 3.29 25.42 7.19
C PRO A 26 1.90 24.80 7.37
N ALA A 27 0.82 25.56 7.20
CA ALA A 27 -0.55 25.05 7.27
C ALA A 27 -0.85 24.04 6.15
N GLY A 28 -0.15 24.14 5.01
CA GLY A 28 -0.27 23.23 3.88
C GLY A 28 0.39 21.86 4.10
N TYR A 29 1.34 21.75 5.03
CA TYR A 29 2.17 20.55 5.20
C TYR A 29 1.36 19.30 5.51
N ALA A 30 0.33 19.41 6.36
CA ALA A 30 -0.52 18.29 6.75
C ALA A 30 -1.28 17.69 5.55
N TYR A 31 -1.57 18.50 4.52
CA TYR A 31 -2.33 18.09 3.35
C TYR A 31 -1.45 17.63 2.19
N MET A 32 -0.25 18.20 2.07
CA MET A 32 0.67 17.92 0.96
C MET A 32 1.61 16.76 1.25
N ALA A 33 2.19 16.69 2.45
CA ALA A 33 3.17 15.65 2.79
C ALA A 33 2.66 14.20 2.58
N PRO A 34 1.40 13.85 2.93
CA PRO A 34 0.88 12.50 2.68
C PRO A 34 0.69 12.14 1.21
N LYS A 35 0.70 13.12 0.30
CA LYS A 35 0.61 12.92 -1.16
C LYS A 35 1.97 12.66 -1.79
N MET A 36 3.06 13.02 -1.11
CA MET A 36 4.42 12.93 -1.65
C MET A 36 5.07 11.56 -1.45
N GLN A 37 4.48 10.70 -0.63
CA GLN A 37 5.01 9.36 -0.35
C GLN A 37 4.12 8.30 -0.97
N HIS A 38 4.64 7.60 -1.98
CA HIS A 38 3.95 6.53 -2.71
C HIS A 38 4.45 5.15 -2.28
N VAL A 39 3.52 4.24 -1.99
CA VAL A 39 3.83 2.92 -1.41
C VAL A 39 3.12 1.82 -2.19
N LEU A 40 3.85 0.72 -2.44
CA LEU A 40 3.33 -0.49 -3.07
C LEU A 40 3.16 -1.61 -2.04
N ILE A 41 1.96 -2.19 -1.99
CA ILE A 41 1.63 -3.32 -1.10
C ILE A 41 1.12 -4.47 -1.95
N LYS A 42 1.73 -5.64 -1.82
CA LYS A 42 1.23 -6.89 -2.40
C LYS A 42 0.42 -7.63 -1.35
N ILE A 43 -0.81 -7.99 -1.66
CA ILE A 43 -1.66 -8.85 -0.84
C ILE A 43 -1.82 -10.17 -1.58
N LYS A 44 -1.54 -11.28 -0.91
CA LYS A 44 -1.70 -12.62 -1.48
C LYS A 44 -3.06 -13.22 -1.14
N ASP A 45 -3.52 -14.10 -2.02
CA ASP A 45 -4.66 -14.98 -1.79
C ASP A 45 -5.95 -14.25 -1.36
N VAL A 46 -6.26 -13.15 -2.06
CA VAL A 46 -7.48 -12.36 -1.82
C VAL A 46 -8.64 -12.98 -2.59
N ASP A 47 -9.80 -13.17 -1.94
CA ASP A 47 -11.05 -13.55 -2.63
C ASP A 47 -11.27 -12.68 -3.86
N VAL A 48 -11.57 -13.30 -5.01
CA VAL A 48 -11.63 -12.60 -6.29
C VAL A 48 -12.70 -11.49 -6.32
N ARG A 49 -13.80 -11.64 -5.57
CA ARG A 49 -14.85 -10.63 -5.44
C ARG A 49 -14.35 -9.46 -4.61
N ALA A 50 -13.69 -9.76 -3.47
CA ALA A 50 -13.04 -8.75 -2.64
C ALA A 50 -11.97 -7.97 -3.44
N ALA A 51 -11.16 -8.66 -4.25
CA ALA A 51 -10.14 -8.04 -5.08
C ALA A 51 -10.72 -7.05 -6.11
N ASN A 52 -11.84 -7.40 -6.75
CA ASN A 52 -12.51 -6.52 -7.69
C ASN A 52 -13.14 -5.29 -7.00
N VAL A 53 -13.78 -5.46 -5.85
CA VAL A 53 -14.29 -4.33 -5.04
C VAL A 53 -13.15 -3.43 -4.57
N LEU A 54 -12.07 -4.02 -4.07
CA LEU A 54 -10.86 -3.29 -3.66
C LEU A 54 -10.28 -2.48 -4.81
N LYS A 55 -10.22 -3.05 -6.02
CA LYS A 55 -9.78 -2.31 -7.20
C LYS A 55 -10.67 -1.12 -7.52
N GLN A 56 -11.99 -1.30 -7.45
CA GLN A 56 -12.94 -0.20 -7.67
C GLN A 56 -12.77 0.91 -6.62
N GLU A 57 -12.62 0.56 -5.34
CA GLU A 57 -12.38 1.54 -4.28
C GLU A 57 -11.06 2.30 -4.46
N MET A 58 -10.00 1.61 -4.87
CA MET A 58 -8.70 2.24 -5.14
C MET A 58 -8.80 3.24 -6.31
N LEU A 59 -9.43 2.84 -7.42
CA LEU A 59 -9.67 3.72 -8.57
C LEU A 59 -10.52 4.94 -8.20
N ALA A 60 -11.55 4.75 -7.37
CA ALA A 60 -12.41 5.83 -6.90
C ALA A 60 -11.67 6.89 -6.05
N LYS A 61 -10.50 6.56 -5.48
CA LYS A 61 -9.63 7.52 -4.76
C LYS A 61 -8.42 7.99 -5.59
N GLY A 62 -8.42 7.70 -6.90
CA GLY A 62 -7.33 8.05 -7.82
C GLY A 62 -6.05 7.25 -7.60
N ALA A 63 -6.15 6.09 -6.96
CA ALA A 63 -5.07 5.13 -6.77
C ALA A 63 -5.24 3.95 -7.73
N GLU A 64 -4.40 2.92 -7.62
CA GLU A 64 -4.47 1.74 -8.50
C GLU A 64 -4.34 0.43 -7.70
N ALA A 65 -5.03 -0.61 -8.19
CA ALA A 65 -4.85 -1.99 -7.75
C ALA A 65 -4.72 -2.92 -8.97
N ALA A 66 -3.52 -3.47 -9.15
CA ALA A 66 -3.29 -4.49 -10.15
C ALA A 66 -3.82 -5.85 -9.64
N VAL A 67 -4.65 -6.48 -10.46
CA VAL A 67 -5.22 -7.82 -10.25
C VAL A 67 -4.95 -8.67 -11.50
N ALA A 68 -5.01 -9.99 -11.38
CA ALA A 68 -4.85 -10.85 -12.55
C ALA A 68 -5.93 -10.59 -13.61
N LYS A 69 -5.59 -10.72 -14.90
CA LYS A 69 -6.53 -10.49 -16.03
C LYS A 69 -7.85 -11.24 -15.85
N TRP A 70 -7.77 -12.50 -15.42
CA TRP A 70 -8.92 -13.39 -15.25
C TRP A 70 -9.78 -13.08 -14.01
N ALA A 71 -9.32 -12.22 -13.10
CA ALA A 71 -10.09 -11.82 -11.92
C ALA A 71 -11.39 -11.10 -12.31
N SER A 72 -11.40 -10.37 -13.43
CA SER A 72 -12.61 -9.74 -13.99
C SER A 72 -13.69 -10.74 -14.41
N GLY A 73 -13.27 -11.95 -14.82
CA GLY A 73 -14.17 -13.04 -15.21
C GLY A 73 -14.51 -14.00 -14.07
N PHE A 74 -14.06 -13.73 -12.84
CA PHE A 74 -14.33 -14.55 -11.65
C PHE A 74 -13.99 -16.05 -11.82
N THR A 75 -13.01 -16.37 -12.68
CA THR A 75 -12.74 -17.77 -13.08
C THR A 75 -11.94 -18.57 -12.06
N ARG A 76 -11.38 -17.93 -11.03
CA ARG A 76 -10.69 -18.58 -9.91
C ARG A 76 -11.09 -17.92 -8.59
N PRO A 77 -11.08 -18.66 -7.47
CA PRO A 77 -11.61 -18.15 -6.20
C PRO A 77 -10.77 -17.04 -5.57
N THR A 78 -9.44 -17.05 -5.76
CA THR A 78 -8.52 -16.10 -5.13
C THR A 78 -7.49 -15.57 -6.12
N THR A 79 -7.03 -14.32 -5.92
CA THR A 79 -5.99 -13.64 -6.69
C THR A 79 -5.01 -12.90 -5.78
N ASP A 80 -3.77 -12.74 -6.24
CA ASP A 80 -2.87 -11.73 -5.71
C ASP A 80 -3.32 -10.32 -6.17
N VAL A 81 -3.09 -9.32 -5.33
CA VAL A 81 -3.37 -7.90 -5.61
C VAL A 81 -2.13 -7.06 -5.31
N ILE A 82 -1.78 -6.11 -6.19
CA ILE A 82 -0.75 -5.09 -5.91
C ILE A 82 -1.43 -3.73 -5.83
N LEU A 83 -1.45 -3.14 -4.64
CA LEU A 83 -1.93 -1.79 -4.37
C LEU A 83 -0.82 -0.77 -4.63
N MET A 84 -1.17 0.35 -5.27
CA MET A 84 -0.26 1.42 -5.63
C MET A 84 -0.94 2.74 -5.25
N ALA A 85 -0.50 3.38 -4.17
CA ALA A 85 -1.14 4.58 -3.68
C ALA A 85 -0.21 5.45 -2.83
N THR A 86 -0.58 6.71 -2.69
CA THR A 86 -0.03 7.62 -1.69
C THR A 86 -0.57 7.32 -0.29
N LEU A 87 0.11 7.78 0.77
CA LEU A 87 -0.41 7.63 2.14
C LEU A 87 -1.79 8.30 2.30
N LYS A 88 -2.02 9.44 1.65
CA LYS A 88 -3.35 10.07 1.62
C LYS A 88 -4.41 9.10 1.08
N GLN A 89 -4.15 8.47 -0.05
CA GLN A 89 -5.10 7.59 -0.71
C GLN A 89 -5.36 6.33 0.12
N TYR A 90 -4.33 5.70 0.70
CA TYR A 90 -4.52 4.60 1.63
C TYR A 90 -5.43 4.99 2.80
N SER A 91 -5.23 6.17 3.40
CA SER A 91 -6.08 6.63 4.50
C SER A 91 -7.57 6.76 4.11
N LEU A 92 -7.85 7.11 2.86
CA LEU A 92 -9.22 7.24 2.34
C LEU A 92 -9.84 5.87 2.02
N VAL A 93 -9.07 4.99 1.37
CA VAL A 93 -9.53 3.64 1.01
C VAL A 93 -9.77 2.80 2.26
N LEU A 94 -8.86 2.81 3.23
CA LEU A 94 -8.99 2.00 4.45
C LEU A 94 -10.24 2.33 5.26
N LYS A 95 -10.70 3.59 5.26
CA LYS A 95 -11.98 3.98 5.87
C LYS A 95 -13.16 3.33 5.16
N LYS A 96 -13.13 3.28 3.83
CA LYS A 96 -14.19 2.69 3.01
C LYS A 96 -14.23 1.18 3.12
N LEU A 97 -13.08 0.50 3.19
CA LEU A 97 -13.02 -0.96 3.28
C LEU A 97 -13.72 -1.56 4.51
N LEU A 98 -13.89 -0.79 5.59
CA LEU A 98 -14.62 -1.24 6.78
C LEU A 98 -16.12 -1.50 6.52
N GLU A 99 -16.68 -0.85 5.50
CA GLU A 99 -18.08 -0.93 5.11
C GLU A 99 -18.31 -1.93 3.95
N GLN A 100 -17.23 -2.47 3.38
CA GLN A 100 -17.30 -3.27 2.15
C GLN A 100 -17.52 -4.76 2.42
N PRO A 101 -18.15 -5.49 1.48
CA PRO A 101 -18.43 -6.91 1.62
C PRO A 101 -17.18 -7.80 1.43
N PHE A 102 -17.40 -9.12 1.42
CA PHE A 102 -16.40 -10.14 1.07
C PHE A 102 -15.15 -10.17 1.97
N GLY A 103 -15.31 -9.75 3.23
CA GLY A 103 -14.23 -9.80 4.22
C GLY A 103 -13.18 -8.71 4.08
N LEU A 104 -13.39 -7.70 3.24
CA LEU A 104 -12.50 -6.53 3.09
C LEU A 104 -12.16 -5.80 4.39
N PRO A 105 -13.04 -5.70 5.40
CA PRO A 105 -12.68 -5.10 6.70
C PRO A 105 -11.47 -5.78 7.36
N ARG A 106 -11.26 -7.08 7.10
CA ARG A 106 -10.12 -7.85 7.65
C ARG A 106 -8.77 -7.42 7.03
N LEU A 107 -8.77 -6.81 5.84
CA LEU A 107 -7.55 -6.30 5.20
C LEU A 107 -7.08 -4.96 5.78
N VAL A 108 -7.94 -4.24 6.49
CA VAL A 108 -7.62 -2.88 7.00
C VAL A 108 -6.44 -2.90 7.95
N GLU A 109 -6.48 -3.76 8.97
CA GLU A 109 -5.43 -3.84 9.98
C GLU A 109 -4.08 -4.36 9.44
N PRO A 110 -4.03 -5.43 8.63
CA PRO A 110 -2.80 -5.83 7.95
C PRO A 110 -2.17 -4.72 7.09
N VAL A 111 -2.98 -3.98 6.32
CA VAL A 111 -2.49 -2.89 5.47
C VAL A 111 -1.98 -1.72 6.32
N LYS A 112 -2.68 -1.34 7.39
CA LYS A 112 -2.19 -0.32 8.33
C LYS A 112 -0.84 -0.72 8.93
N ARG A 113 -0.71 -1.96 9.44
CA ARG A 113 0.55 -2.47 10.00
C ARG A 113 1.68 -2.45 8.97
N ALA A 114 1.40 -2.81 7.72
CA ALA A 114 2.37 -2.72 6.64
C ALA A 114 2.84 -1.27 6.44
N LEU A 115 1.91 -0.31 6.37
CA LEU A 115 2.23 1.12 6.23
C LEU A 115 3.03 1.67 7.42
N ASP A 116 2.70 1.27 8.65
CA ASP A 116 3.43 1.70 9.85
C ASP A 116 4.86 1.14 9.91
N SER A 117 5.10 -0.03 9.31
CA SER A 117 6.43 -0.65 9.26
C SER A 117 7.41 0.05 8.30
N ILE A 118 6.91 0.93 7.41
CA ILE A 118 7.73 1.71 6.46
C ILE A 118 8.52 2.80 7.18
N ARG A 119 8.19 3.10 8.44
CA ARG A 119 9.02 3.95 9.29
C ARG A 119 10.46 3.41 9.24
N PRO A 120 11.47 4.28 9.04
CA PRO A 120 12.84 3.87 8.82
C PRO A 120 13.41 3.21 10.08
N VAL A 121 13.10 1.94 10.27
CA VAL A 121 13.87 1.06 11.14
C VAL A 121 14.93 0.48 10.20
N LYS A 122 16.17 0.91 10.36
CA LYS A 122 17.32 0.25 9.72
C LYS A 122 17.38 -1.19 10.28
N ARG A 123 16.60 -2.10 9.71
CA ARG A 123 16.60 -3.51 10.10
C ARG A 123 17.46 -4.28 9.13
N LYS A 124 18.44 -4.98 9.70
CA LYS A 124 19.05 -6.13 9.06
C LYS A 124 18.11 -7.30 9.36
N ILE A 125 17.38 -7.77 8.36
CA ILE A 125 16.61 -9.01 8.52
C ILE A 125 17.55 -10.15 8.15
N ALA A 126 17.81 -11.05 9.10
CA ALA A 126 18.51 -12.29 8.85
C ALA A 126 17.54 -13.27 8.16
N CYS A 127 17.79 -13.57 6.89
CA CYS A 127 17.08 -14.58 6.10
C CYS A 127 18.02 -15.77 5.89
N GLY A 128 18.17 -16.61 6.91
CA GLY A 128 19.09 -17.75 6.88
C GLY A 128 20.54 -17.30 6.66
N ARG A 129 21.15 -17.68 5.53
CA ARG A 129 22.52 -17.27 5.15
C ARG A 129 22.63 -15.85 4.58
N HIS A 130 21.51 -15.19 4.28
CA HIS A 130 21.50 -13.87 3.64
C HIS A 130 21.00 -12.80 4.60
N THR A 131 21.64 -11.64 4.61
CA THR A 131 21.19 -10.47 5.37
C THR A 131 20.55 -9.46 4.43
N LEU A 132 19.25 -9.23 4.57
CA LEU A 132 18.54 -8.19 3.84
C LEU A 132 18.69 -6.85 4.56
N LYS A 133 19.32 -5.87 3.90
CA LYS A 133 19.31 -4.47 4.32
C LYS A 133 17.99 -3.84 3.88
N VAL A 134 17.07 -3.66 4.83
CA VAL A 134 15.76 -3.02 4.61
C VAL A 134 15.88 -1.52 4.89
N GLY A 135 15.33 -0.68 4.02
CA GLY A 135 15.24 0.78 4.25
C GLY A 135 15.96 1.70 3.24
N GLY A 136 16.46 1.19 2.11
CA GLY A 136 17.15 2.01 1.08
C GLY A 136 16.36 2.30 -0.20
N ARG A 137 15.22 1.62 -0.43
CA ARG A 137 14.37 1.76 -1.64
C ARG A 137 12.99 1.14 -1.42
N THR A 138 12.02 1.51 -2.24
CA THR A 138 10.64 0.97 -2.23
C THR A 138 10.67 -0.56 -2.36
N LEU A 139 10.43 -1.25 -1.25
CA LEU A 139 10.28 -2.70 -1.21
C LEU A 139 8.78 -3.00 -1.37
N ILE A 140 8.43 -3.88 -2.31
CA ILE A 140 7.07 -4.44 -2.38
C ILE A 140 6.84 -5.17 -1.06
N MET A 141 5.89 -4.70 -0.25
CA MET A 141 5.56 -5.34 1.02
C MET A 141 4.47 -6.38 0.83
N GLY A 142 4.78 -7.64 1.12
CA GLY A 142 3.83 -8.75 1.05
C GLY A 142 3.02 -8.90 2.32
N ILE A 143 1.70 -8.88 2.23
CA ILE A 143 0.78 -9.33 3.26
C ILE A 143 0.35 -10.75 2.90
N LEU A 144 0.74 -11.71 3.74
CA LEU A 144 0.30 -13.10 3.64
C LEU A 144 -0.91 -13.28 4.56
N ASN A 145 -2.09 -13.42 3.97
CA ASN A 145 -3.31 -13.71 4.70
C ASN A 145 -3.41 -15.24 4.87
N ILE A 146 -2.99 -15.76 6.02
CA ILE A 146 -3.14 -17.19 6.34
C ILE A 146 -4.47 -17.33 7.10
N THR A 147 -5.54 -17.71 6.41
CA THR A 147 -6.74 -18.24 7.06
C THR A 147 -6.58 -19.76 7.23
N PRO A 148 -6.80 -20.35 8.43
CA PRO A 148 -6.78 -21.81 8.61
C PRO A 148 -7.90 -22.58 7.89
N ASP A 149 -8.76 -21.92 7.11
CA ASP A 149 -10.13 -22.41 6.86
C ASP A 149 -10.47 -22.65 5.37
N SER A 150 -9.48 -23.10 4.58
CA SER A 150 -9.72 -23.60 3.21
C SER A 150 -9.56 -25.11 3.06
N PHE A 151 -9.53 -25.86 4.17
CA PHE A 151 -9.82 -27.30 4.13
C PHE A 151 -11.32 -27.51 4.40
N SER A 152 -12.16 -27.14 3.45
CA SER A 152 -13.48 -27.74 3.33
C SER A 152 -13.39 -28.76 2.20
N GLU A 153 -13.52 -30.04 2.58
CA GLU A 153 -13.58 -31.19 1.69
C GLU A 153 -14.45 -30.92 0.46
N SER A 154 -13.92 -31.24 -0.72
CA SER A 154 -14.64 -31.71 -1.91
C SER A 154 -13.65 -32.40 -2.83
#